data_AF-A0A1V6PDD0-F1
#
_entry.id   AF-A0A1V6PDD0-F1
#
_cell.length_a   1.000
_cell.length_b   1.000
_cell.length_c   1.000
_cell.angle_alpha   90.00
_cell.angle_beta   90.00
_cell.angle_gamma   90.00
#
_symmetry.space_group_name_H-M   'P 1'
#
loop_
_entity.id
_entity.type
_entity.pdbx_description
1 polymer ?
#
loop_
_entity_poly.entity_id
_entity_poly.type
_entity_poly.pdbx_seq_one_letter_code
_entity_poly.pdbx_strand_id
1 'polypeptide(L)'
;MSFITVPLAPLEASDVRSPSTWQSVAVPFSGPPPAIWALLRSPLPSMGGSTSRAFEATSRSRPASLKITAVVPGIFSHDCARIITDEVSKRFNSRVDIFVNNAGATGTGTTGEMSADHIQRSLFANVQTPIMIVEDFVRRRFFQPNSRIVYISSVRPRFRGAII
;
A
#
# COMPACT_ATOMS: atom_id res chain seq x y z
N MET A 1 -12.25 11.89 11.35
CA MET A 1 -11.56 11.83 10.06
C MET A 1 -10.83 10.51 10.00
N SER A 2 -11.30 9.58 9.18
CA SER A 2 -10.74 8.23 9.08
C SER A 2 -9.86 8.11 7.83
N PHE A 3 -8.64 7.60 8.01
CA PHE A 3 -7.66 7.40 6.93
C PHE A 3 -7.38 5.92 6.76
N ILE A 4 -7.40 5.44 5.52
CA ILE A 4 -7.03 4.07 5.17
C ILE A 4 -5.86 4.12 4.22
N THR A 5 -4.79 3.43 4.61
CA THR A 5 -3.62 3.18 3.77
C THR A 5 -3.43 1.67 3.67
N VAL A 6 -3.25 1.17 2.45
CA VAL A 6 -2.88 -0.23 2.20
C VAL A 6 -1.38 -0.23 1.90
N PRO A 7 -0.54 -0.91 2.71
CA PRO A 7 0.91 -0.93 2.49
C PRO A 7 1.28 -1.79 1.27
N LEU A 8 2.43 -1.48 0.66
CA LEU A 8 3.06 -2.31 -0.39
C LEU A 8 3.52 -3.66 0.19
N ALA A 9 3.43 -4.72 -0.60
CA ALA A 9 4.12 -5.97 -0.33
C ALA A 9 5.65 -5.79 -0.57
N PRO A 10 6.53 -6.45 0.19
CA PRO A 10 7.97 -6.35 -0.03
C PRO A 10 8.41 -7.06 -1.32
N LEU A 11 9.43 -6.51 -1.98
CA LEU A 11 10.02 -7.00 -3.24
C LEU A 11 11.30 -7.80 -2.99
N GLU A 12 11.54 -8.79 -3.85
CA GLU A 12 12.85 -9.36 -4.16
C GLU A 12 13.71 -8.32 -4.91
N ALA A 13 14.96 -8.16 -4.49
CA ALA A 13 15.83 -7.05 -4.87
C ALA A 13 16.62 -7.31 -6.16
N SER A 14 16.74 -6.29 -7.03
CA SER A 14 17.96 -6.05 -7.82
C SER A 14 18.07 -4.59 -8.31
N ASP A 15 19.20 -4.00 -7.91
CA ASP A 15 20.01 -2.92 -8.49
C ASP A 15 19.69 -1.41 -8.37
N VAL A 16 20.77 -0.67 -8.10
CA VAL A 16 20.89 0.72 -7.61
C VAL A 16 21.75 1.56 -8.57
N ARG A 17 21.36 2.81 -8.88
CA ARG A 17 22.27 4.01 -8.99
C ARG A 17 21.56 5.36 -9.31
N SER A 18 21.46 6.23 -8.28
CA SER A 18 21.49 7.72 -8.21
C SER A 18 20.47 8.64 -8.95
N PRO A 19 20.33 9.95 -8.59
CA PRO A 19 20.06 10.50 -7.26
C PRO A 19 18.94 11.58 -7.32
N SER A 20 17.77 11.35 -6.74
CA SER A 20 16.94 12.43 -6.15
C SER A 20 15.71 11.87 -5.43
N THR A 21 15.64 12.20 -4.14
CA THR A 21 14.42 12.38 -3.33
C THR A 21 13.71 11.15 -2.73
N TRP A 22 13.66 11.20 -1.39
CA TRP A 22 12.81 10.50 -0.41
C TRP A 22 13.39 9.23 0.24
N GLN A 23 13.73 9.40 1.53
CA GLN A 23 14.26 8.40 2.44
C GLN A 23 13.24 7.29 2.71
N SER A 24 13.65 6.06 2.46
CA SER A 24 13.33 4.92 3.32
C SER A 24 14.62 4.12 3.46
N VAL A 25 15.15 4.10 4.68
CA VAL A 25 16.41 3.43 5.03
C VAL A 25 16.19 1.91 4.96
N ALA A 26 16.97 1.23 4.12
CA ALA A 26 17.15 -0.22 4.17
C ALA A 26 18.65 -0.51 4.15
N VAL A 27 19.13 -1.16 5.20
CA VAL A 27 20.53 -1.56 5.41
C VAL A 27 20.80 -2.84 4.61
N PRO A 28 21.92 -3.00 3.89
CA PRO A 28 22.18 -4.21 3.10
C PRO A 28 22.78 -5.31 3.97
N PHE A 29 22.39 -6.57 3.74
CA PHE A 29 23.14 -7.73 4.24
C PHE A 29 23.22 -8.81 3.16
N SER A 30 24.44 -9.32 2.93
CA SER A 30 24.79 -10.35 1.95
C SER A 30 25.29 -11.60 2.70
N GLY A 31 24.59 -12.74 2.60
CA GLY A 31 25.01 -14.02 3.20
C GLY A 31 23.86 -15.01 3.45
N PRO A 32 24.13 -16.34 3.53
CA PRO A 32 23.15 -17.43 3.31
C PRO A 32 22.15 -17.61 4.47
N PRO A 33 21.04 -18.36 4.27
CA PRO A 33 19.77 -18.11 4.93
C PRO A 33 19.74 -18.70 6.34
N PRO A 34 19.35 -17.92 7.36
CA PRO A 34 18.25 -18.40 8.21
C PRO A 34 17.39 -17.29 8.86
N ALA A 35 16.25 -17.69 9.44
CA ALA A 35 15.36 -16.94 10.35
C ALA A 35 14.15 -16.15 9.79
N ILE A 36 14.03 -15.89 8.48
CA ILE A 36 12.88 -15.12 7.93
C ILE A 36 11.52 -15.83 8.11
N TRP A 37 11.49 -17.17 8.12
CA TRP A 37 10.26 -17.92 8.41
C TRP A 37 9.80 -17.80 9.89
N ALA A 38 10.68 -17.38 10.80
CA ALA A 38 10.31 -17.08 12.18
C ALA A 38 9.63 -15.70 12.32
N LEU A 39 9.86 -14.78 11.38
CA LEU A 39 9.28 -13.42 11.36
C LEU A 39 7.83 -13.37 10.86
N LEU A 40 7.34 -14.43 10.21
CA LEU A 40 5.91 -14.61 9.91
C LEU A 40 5.08 -15.03 11.14
N ARG A 41 5.74 -15.36 12.26
CA ARG A 41 5.09 -15.65 13.56
C ARG A 41 5.43 -14.65 14.67
N SER A 42 6.29 -13.66 14.41
CA SER A 42 6.56 -12.60 15.39
C SER A 42 5.41 -11.58 15.41
N PRO A 43 5.05 -11.03 16.58
CA PRO A 43 4.09 -9.94 16.64
C PRO A 43 4.58 -8.78 15.78
N LEU A 44 3.69 -8.24 14.93
CA LEU A 44 3.96 -7.07 14.11
C LEU A 44 4.63 -5.98 14.96
N PRO A 45 5.72 -5.33 14.49
CA PRO A 45 6.30 -4.21 15.20
C PRO A 45 5.20 -3.16 15.42
N SER A 46 5.05 -2.72 16.67
CA SER A 46 3.96 -1.83 17.02
C SER A 46 4.04 -0.57 16.15
N MET A 47 2.96 -0.24 15.43
CA MET A 47 2.92 0.96 14.60
C MET A 47 3.12 2.28 15.38
N GLY A 48 3.20 2.21 16.71
CA GLY A 48 3.54 3.34 17.57
C GLY A 48 4.84 4.04 17.16
N GLY A 49 5.88 3.29 16.76
CA GLY A 49 7.18 3.87 16.41
C GLY A 49 7.19 4.71 15.12
N SER A 50 6.52 4.24 14.07
CA SER A 50 6.49 4.96 12.77
C SER A 50 5.52 6.14 12.78
N THR A 51 4.43 6.02 13.53
CA THR A 51 3.43 7.10 13.64
C THR A 51 3.96 8.26 14.48
N SER A 52 4.69 7.98 15.57
CA SER A 52 5.32 9.02 16.39
C SER A 52 6.31 9.86 15.59
N ARG A 53 7.17 9.22 14.78
CA ARG A 53 8.10 9.92 13.88
C ARG A 53 7.41 10.87 12.89
N ALA A 54 6.26 10.49 12.34
CA ALA A 54 5.51 11.35 11.42
C ALA A 54 4.94 12.60 12.12
N PHE A 55 4.49 12.47 13.36
CA PHE A 55 4.03 13.61 14.18
C PHE A 55 5.20 14.53 14.58
N GLU A 56 6.32 13.95 14.99
CA GLU A 56 7.56 14.68 15.30
C GLU A 56 8.06 15.47 14.09
N ALA A 57 8.13 14.84 12.91
CA ALA A 57 8.59 15.49 11.67
C ALA A 57 7.72 16.67 11.24
N THR A 58 6.44 16.69 11.65
CA THR A 58 5.52 17.80 11.36
C THR A 58 5.38 18.79 12.51
N SER A 59 6.16 18.62 13.60
CA SER A 59 6.05 19.42 14.83
C SER A 59 4.63 19.46 15.39
N ARG A 60 3.86 18.38 15.22
CA ARG A 60 2.48 18.26 15.70
C ARG A 60 2.40 17.26 16.83
N SER A 61 1.63 17.58 17.87
CA SER A 61 1.31 16.59 18.90
C SER A 61 0.29 15.58 18.35
N ARG A 62 0.52 14.29 18.64
CA ARG A 62 -0.44 13.24 18.31
C ARG A 62 -1.66 13.38 19.23
N PRO A 63 -2.89 13.53 18.71
CA PRO A 63 -4.08 13.55 19.55
C PRO A 63 -4.28 12.20 20.24
N ALA A 64 -4.64 12.21 21.54
CA ALA A 64 -4.93 10.99 22.29
C ALA A 64 -6.13 10.20 21.71
N SER A 65 -7.05 10.89 21.03
CA SER A 65 -8.20 10.31 20.35
C SER A 65 -7.88 9.66 18.99
N LEU A 66 -6.64 9.77 18.50
CA LEU A 66 -6.26 9.21 17.20
C LEU A 66 -6.11 7.69 17.27
N LYS A 67 -7.11 6.99 16.72
CA LYS A 67 -7.10 5.54 16.54
C LYS A 67 -6.44 5.17 15.22
N ILE A 68 -5.41 4.33 15.27
CA ILE A 68 -4.73 3.80 14.10
C ILE A 68 -4.84 2.28 14.15
N THR A 69 -5.27 1.67 13.04
CA THR A 69 -5.39 0.22 12.91
C THR A 69 -4.62 -0.23 11.69
N ALA A 70 -3.91 -1.35 11.81
CA ALA A 70 -3.38 -2.09 10.68
C ALA A 70 -4.33 -3.23 10.30
N VAL A 71 -4.56 -3.39 9.00
CA VAL A 71 -5.24 -4.55 8.40
C VAL A 71 -4.31 -5.06 7.32
N VAL A 72 -4.08 -6.37 7.25
CA VAL A 72 -3.21 -7.00 6.25
C VAL A 72 -4.07 -7.90 5.36
N PRO A 73 -4.84 -7.32 4.42
CA PRO A 73 -5.56 -8.12 3.44
C PRO A 73 -4.58 -8.54 2.33
N GLY A 74 -4.67 -9.78 1.87
CA GLY A 74 -3.91 -10.20 0.69
C GLY A 74 -4.38 -9.40 -0.53
N ILE A 75 -3.54 -8.55 -1.11
CA ILE A 75 -3.92 -7.68 -2.24
C ILE A 75 -4.28 -8.44 -3.52
N PHE A 76 -3.84 -9.69 -3.62
CA PHE A 76 -4.17 -10.63 -4.70
C PHE A 76 -5.38 -11.52 -4.38
N SER A 77 -5.97 -11.37 -3.19
CA SER A 77 -7.15 -12.13 -2.79
C SER A 77 -8.42 -11.45 -3.30
N HIS A 78 -9.36 -12.24 -3.81
CA HIS A 78 -10.70 -11.77 -4.16
C HIS A 78 -11.48 -11.22 -2.95
N ASP A 79 -11.11 -11.62 -1.73
CA ASP A 79 -11.72 -11.13 -0.49
C ASP A 79 -11.10 -9.81 0.03
N CYS A 80 -10.07 -9.28 -0.63
CA CYS A 80 -9.32 -8.11 -0.15
C CYS A 80 -10.25 -6.92 0.18
N ALA A 81 -11.13 -6.56 -0.77
CA ALA A 81 -12.08 -5.46 -0.62
C ALA A 81 -13.07 -5.70 0.53
N ARG A 82 -13.59 -6.93 0.65
CA ARG A 82 -14.51 -7.32 1.71
C ARG A 82 -13.84 -7.23 3.09
N ILE A 83 -12.63 -7.75 3.24
CA ILE A 83 -11.88 -7.70 4.51
C ILE A 83 -11.66 -6.24 4.94
N ILE A 84 -11.24 -5.38 4.01
CA ILE A 84 -11.04 -3.95 4.29
C ILE A 84 -12.36 -3.30 4.73
N THR A 85 -13.44 -3.50 3.96
CA THR A 85 -14.73 -2.87 4.27
C THR A 85 -15.33 -3.37 5.59
N ASP A 86 -15.16 -4.65 5.91
CA ASP A 86 -15.60 -5.22 7.19
C ASP A 86 -14.82 -4.62 8.36
N GLU A 87 -13.51 -4.44 8.25
CA GLU A 87 -12.71 -3.80 9.32
C GLU A 87 -13.01 -2.31 9.48
N VAL A 88 -13.30 -1.60 8.38
CA VAL A 88 -13.74 -0.20 8.43
C VAL A 88 -15.08 -0.06 9.13
N SER A 89 -16.03 -0.94 8.80
CA SER A 89 -17.34 -1.00 9.45
C SER A 89 -17.18 -1.18 10.96
N LYS A 90 -16.42 -2.20 11.39
CA LYS A 90 -16.21 -2.53 12.80
C LYS A 90 -15.50 -1.43 13.60
N ARG A 91 -14.55 -0.71 13.00
CA ARG A 91 -13.61 0.14 13.77
C ARG A 91 -13.80 1.63 13.59
N PHE A 92 -14.44 2.05 12.50
CA PHE A 92 -14.54 3.44 12.05
C PHE A 92 -15.97 3.83 11.66
N ASN A 93 -16.98 3.13 12.19
CA ASN A 93 -18.40 3.41 11.99
C ASN A 93 -18.80 3.51 10.51
N SER A 94 -18.25 2.62 9.68
CA SER A 94 -18.57 2.56 8.24
C SER A 94 -18.31 3.87 7.49
N ARG A 95 -17.38 4.71 7.98
CA ARG A 95 -17.08 6.01 7.40
C ARG A 95 -15.67 6.07 6.84
N VAL A 96 -15.56 6.48 5.58
CA VAL A 96 -14.29 6.77 4.91
C VAL A 96 -14.32 8.21 4.42
N ASP A 97 -13.44 9.05 4.97
CA ASP A 97 -13.28 10.43 4.52
C ASP A 97 -12.19 10.52 3.43
N ILE A 98 -11.08 9.80 3.61
CA ILE A 98 -9.99 9.76 2.63
C ILE A 98 -9.54 8.32 2.42
N PHE A 99 -9.62 7.88 1.17
CA PHE A 99 -9.03 6.63 0.71
C PHE A 99 -7.77 6.93 -0.11
N VAL A 100 -6.63 6.39 0.30
CA VAL A 100 -5.37 6.51 -0.44
C VAL A 100 -4.98 5.14 -0.97
N ASN A 101 -5.07 4.97 -2.28
CA ASN A 101 -4.54 3.80 -2.96
C ASN A 101 -3.05 4.01 -3.26
N ASN A 102 -2.20 3.38 -2.46
CA ASN A 102 -0.74 3.35 -2.64
C ASN A 102 -0.19 1.93 -2.78
N ALA A 103 -1.01 0.90 -2.52
CA ALA A 103 -0.58 -0.48 -2.70
C ALA A 103 -0.41 -0.77 -4.19
N GLY A 104 0.71 -1.39 -4.53
CA GLY A 104 1.00 -1.77 -5.89
C GLY A 104 2.00 -2.90 -5.97
N ALA A 105 1.98 -3.61 -7.09
CA ALA A 105 3.02 -4.55 -7.45
C ALA A 105 3.94 -3.89 -8.46
N THR A 106 5.22 -3.72 -8.10
CA THR A 106 6.22 -3.26 -9.05
C THR A 106 6.90 -4.47 -9.65
N GLY A 107 6.48 -4.84 -10.86
CA GLY A 107 7.25 -5.75 -11.68
C GLY A 107 8.30 -4.99 -12.48
N THR A 108 9.57 -5.42 -12.41
CA THR A 108 10.58 -5.07 -13.42
C THR A 108 10.50 -6.10 -14.52
N GLY A 109 10.02 -5.69 -15.69
CA GLY A 109 10.03 -6.52 -16.88
C GLY A 109 10.39 -5.66 -18.08
N THR A 110 11.24 -6.18 -18.95
CA THR A 110 11.52 -5.55 -20.24
C THR A 110 10.28 -5.70 -21.12
N THR A 111 9.88 -4.62 -21.79
CA THR A 111 8.83 -4.69 -22.81
C THR A 111 9.21 -5.73 -23.86
N GLY A 112 8.31 -6.67 -24.15
CA GLY A 112 8.55 -7.79 -25.06
C GLY A 112 8.98 -9.10 -24.36
N GLU A 113 9.44 -9.03 -23.11
CA GLU A 113 9.90 -10.20 -22.33
C GLU A 113 8.98 -10.53 -21.15
N MET A 114 7.94 -9.72 -20.92
CA MET A 114 7.00 -9.96 -19.82
C MET A 114 6.09 -11.15 -20.11
N SER A 115 6.06 -12.10 -19.17
CA SER A 115 5.08 -13.18 -19.19
C SER A 115 3.66 -12.66 -18.96
N ALA A 116 2.67 -13.41 -19.44
CA ALA A 116 1.25 -13.12 -19.18
C ALA A 116 0.96 -13.00 -17.68
N ASP A 117 1.52 -13.90 -16.86
CA ASP A 117 1.37 -13.89 -15.40
C ASP A 117 1.88 -12.60 -14.77
N HIS A 118 3.01 -12.07 -15.27
CA HIS A 118 3.59 -10.84 -14.78
C HIS A 118 2.66 -9.64 -15.05
N ILE A 119 2.14 -9.57 -16.28
CA ILE A 119 1.18 -8.54 -16.69
C ILE A 119 -0.10 -8.66 -15.85
N GLN A 120 -0.65 -9.87 -15.72
CA GLN A 120 -1.86 -10.13 -14.94
C GLN A 120 -1.69 -9.73 -13.48
N ARG A 121 -0.60 -10.12 -12.81
CA ARG A 121 -0.33 -9.72 -11.42
C ARG A 121 -0.23 -8.20 -11.27
N SER A 122 0.45 -7.53 -12.20
CA SER A 122 0.57 -6.07 -12.19
C SER A 122 -0.79 -5.39 -12.33
N LEU A 123 -1.61 -5.82 -13.29
CA LEU A 123 -2.96 -5.30 -13.48
C LEU A 123 -3.86 -5.58 -12.27
N PHE A 124 -3.76 -6.78 -11.70
CA PHE A 124 -4.55 -7.17 -10.54
C PHE A 124 -4.27 -6.25 -9.35
N ALA A 125 -2.99 -6.13 -8.96
CA ALA A 125 -2.61 -5.34 -7.79
C ALA A 125 -2.78 -3.83 -7.99
N ASN A 126 -2.42 -3.28 -9.16
CA ASN A 126 -2.35 -1.84 -9.38
C ASN A 126 -3.67 -1.24 -9.88
N VAL A 127 -4.55 -2.04 -10.51
CA VAL A 127 -5.78 -1.56 -11.16
C VAL A 127 -7.01 -2.24 -10.57
N GLN A 128 -7.08 -3.58 -10.65
CA GLN A 128 -8.30 -4.32 -10.30
C GLN A 128 -8.64 -4.21 -8.81
N THR A 129 -7.70 -4.54 -7.92
CA THR A 129 -7.94 -4.53 -6.46
C THR A 129 -8.38 -3.15 -5.94
N PRO A 130 -7.73 -2.04 -6.31
CA PRO A 130 -8.19 -0.70 -5.93
C PRO A 130 -9.61 -0.38 -6.40
N ILE A 131 -9.99 -0.80 -7.62
CA ILE A 131 -11.34 -0.62 -8.15
C ILE A 131 -12.33 -1.41 -7.28
N MET A 132 -12.04 -2.68 -6.97
CA MET A 132 -12.90 -3.51 -6.12
C MET A 132 -13.10 -2.91 -4.73
N ILE A 133 -12.05 -2.34 -4.13
CA ILE A 133 -12.14 -1.67 -2.82
C ILE A 133 -13.06 -0.45 -2.88
N VAL A 134 -12.87 0.42 -3.87
CA VAL A 134 -13.70 1.62 -4.04
C VAL A 134 -15.15 1.24 -4.33
N GLU A 135 -15.37 0.25 -5.18
CA GLU A 135 -16.69 -0.26 -5.52
C GLU A 135 -17.42 -0.77 -4.27
N ASP A 136 -16.75 -1.53 -3.41
CA ASP A 136 -17.33 -1.99 -2.14
C ASP A 136 -17.65 -0.82 -1.19
N PHE A 137 -16.78 0.21 -1.11
CA PHE A 137 -17.05 1.41 -0.31
C PHE A 137 -18.26 2.20 -0.83
N VAL A 138 -18.40 2.34 -2.14
CA VAL A 138 -19.55 3.02 -2.77
C VAL A 138 -20.82 2.22 -2.53
N ARG A 139 -20.80 0.91 -2.80
CA ARG A 139 -21.96 0.02 -2.62
C ARG A 139 -22.49 0.05 -1.20
N ARG A 140 -21.59 0.09 -0.20
CA ARG A 140 -21.96 0.16 1.22
C ARG A 140 -22.17 1.57 1.75
N ARG A 141 -22.07 2.61 0.89
CA ARG A 141 -22.25 4.03 1.23
C ARG A 141 -21.30 4.55 2.32
N PHE A 142 -20.03 4.13 2.28
CA PHE A 142 -19.05 4.54 3.28
C PHE A 142 -18.51 5.96 3.06
N PHE A 143 -18.55 6.45 1.82
CA PHE A 143 -18.13 7.81 1.48
C PHE A 143 -19.18 8.85 1.88
N GLN A 144 -18.70 9.90 2.54
CA GLN A 144 -19.42 11.13 2.85
C GLN A 144 -19.32 12.16 1.71
N PRO A 145 -20.18 13.20 1.65
CA PRO A 145 -20.17 14.21 0.58
C PRO A 145 -18.82 14.91 0.32
N ASN A 146 -17.96 14.99 1.35
CA ASN A 146 -16.62 15.61 1.24
C ASN A 146 -15.48 14.59 1.17
N SER A 147 -15.78 13.33 0.86
CA SER A 147 -14.75 12.31 0.79
C SER A 147 -13.84 12.51 -0.41
N ARG A 148 -12.61 11.98 -0.32
CA ARG A 148 -11.61 12.05 -1.37
C ARG A 148 -10.99 10.68 -1.60
N ILE A 149 -10.75 10.37 -2.87
CA ILE A 149 -10.01 9.20 -3.29
C ILE A 149 -8.72 9.69 -3.95
N VAL A 150 -7.58 9.18 -3.47
CA VAL A 150 -6.25 9.55 -3.94
C VAL A 150 -5.56 8.30 -4.48
N TYR A 151 -5.22 8.31 -5.77
CA TYR A 151 -4.42 7.26 -6.39
C TYR A 151 -2.97 7.73 -6.49
N ILE A 152 -2.06 6.96 -5.91
CA ILE A 152 -0.62 7.13 -6.13
C ILE A 152 -0.25 6.32 -7.37
N SER A 153 0.25 7.01 -8.39
CA SER A 153 0.66 6.42 -9.66
C SER A 153 2.13 6.71 -9.94
N SER A 154 2.69 6.09 -10.97
CA SER A 154 4.07 6.32 -11.41
C SER A 154 4.14 7.36 -12.52
N VAL A 155 5.30 8.00 -12.69
CA VAL A 155 5.61 8.84 -13.86
C VAL A 155 5.86 8.00 -15.12
N ARG A 156 6.17 6.71 -14.99
CA ARG A 156 6.45 5.78 -16.10
C ARG A 156 5.42 5.84 -17.25
N PRO A 157 4.09 5.75 -17.02
CA PRO A 157 3.09 5.85 -18.09
C PRO A 157 3.03 7.21 -18.79
N ARG A 158 3.63 8.27 -18.21
CA ARG A 158 3.65 9.61 -18.81
C ARG A 158 4.88 9.84 -19.68
N PHE A 159 5.83 8.91 -19.70
CA PHE A 159 7.04 9.08 -20.49
C PHE A 159 6.71 8.95 -21.99
N ARG A 160 6.74 10.08 -22.68
CA ARG A 160 6.64 10.17 -24.16
C ARG A 160 8.04 10.07 -24.75
N GLY A 161 8.68 8.91 -24.62
CA GLY A 161 9.88 8.55 -25.38
C GLY A 161 9.46 7.63 -26.52
N ALA A 162 9.97 7.86 -27.73
CA ALA A 162 9.66 7.07 -28.92
C ALA A 162 9.73 5.56 -28.61
N ILE A 163 8.63 4.86 -28.90
CA ILE A 163 8.65 3.40 -29.04
C ILE A 163 9.53 3.15 -30.28
N ILE A 164 10.72 2.57 -30.06
CA ILE A 164 11.63 2.10 -31.11
C ILE A 164 11.18 0.70 -31.50
#